data_AF-A0A6A4T379-F1
#
_entry.id   AF-A0A6A4T379-F1
#
_cell.length_a   1.000
_cell.length_b   1.000
_cell.length_c   1.000
_cell.angle_alpha   90.00
_cell.angle_beta   90.00
_cell.angle_gamma   90.00
#
_symmetry.space_group_name_H-M   'P 1'
#
loop_
_entity.id
_entity.type
_entity.pdbx_description
1 polymer ?
#
loop_
_entity_poly.entity_id
_entity_poly.type
_entity_poly.pdbx_seq_one_letter_code
_entity_poly.pdbx_strand_id
1 'polypeptide(L)'
;MEMSGLDEAGYGGPNSDERFQTRGGRRRGVEATFRQVTVPDEDSGLFQFLRWSLGRHQSGHGGVFSATSSVKCAEDNGRWSNIQAPQLLCGRDCLKSGHSEERAVSLYRTLPDDAADTASCCITMSVNKTIVFFDLETTGLETDLCDIIQLAAVCGEKVFNVYALPSRAMTESAKRVTGFTVGDGVLSLRGKRMHTTPIMEALTSFIAFLRSFPCPVLLAAHSAWRFDAPVLTRVLRKCHLLREFQEVVSGFLDTFPLSKKLYPYLSKHSQEYMVRHFLKSTYEAHNAVEDARMLQELYTSWNPSIKNISSCISPTRRFGQVCMTCGRFVVMHQSDGAEEERRQPLVFFDLETTGLGQSCDIIQLAAVSGGHSLNLYVIPRCRMQRGAARVTGFRVRRQKLYLHRQLVLTNSLREVLVSFIAFLQMLGRPLVIGHNSRRFDCRLLARALDELDLRAEFESSISGCVDTLPLAREMLKSRCLQSFRQESLVKELLGVDYKAHDALEDVRALQALYSVLQPTPELVWRHIFTLDTMERKAAVTAAKAKVPSEMSGQRPLLELFRQTVRVTESKAEGNDDKLKGS
;
A
#
# COMPACT_ATOMS: atom_id res chain seq x y z
N MET A 1 54.49 -13.38 42.60
CA MET A 1 53.86 -14.71 42.76
C MET A 1 53.10 -14.66 44.06
N GLU A 2 51.79 -14.39 44.02
CA GLU A 2 50.71 -15.38 43.83
C GLU A 2 50.71 -16.45 44.95
N MET A 3 49.61 -16.86 45.57
CA MET A 3 48.19 -16.64 45.35
C MET A 3 47.41 -17.12 46.60
N SER A 4 46.14 -16.73 46.64
CA SER A 4 45.14 -16.76 47.71
C SER A 4 44.64 -18.12 48.21
N GLY A 5 44.13 -18.09 49.46
CA GLY A 5 43.43 -19.16 50.16
C GLY A 5 41.90 -19.16 50.03
N LEU A 6 41.33 -20.06 50.83
CA LEU A 6 40.01 -20.71 50.81
C LEU A 6 38.91 -19.98 51.61
N ASP A 7 37.68 -20.12 51.10
CA ASP A 7 36.39 -20.48 51.73
C ASP A 7 35.91 -20.00 53.13
N GLU A 8 34.66 -19.48 53.07
CA GLU A 8 33.44 -19.82 53.84
C GLU A 8 33.20 -19.41 55.32
N ALA A 9 31.99 -18.80 55.48
CA ALA A 9 31.02 -18.85 56.59
C ALA A 9 31.44 -18.35 58.00
N GLY A 10 30.63 -17.66 58.82
CA GLY A 10 29.21 -17.32 58.85
C GLY A 10 28.80 -17.08 60.34
N TYR A 11 27.69 -16.37 60.55
CA TYR A 11 26.87 -16.25 61.79
C TYR A 11 27.27 -15.32 62.96
N GLY A 12 26.29 -14.50 63.40
CA GLY A 12 26.16 -13.98 64.78
C GLY A 12 25.50 -12.60 64.90
N GLY A 13 24.22 -12.53 65.33
CA GLY A 13 23.45 -11.30 65.56
C GLY A 13 23.70 -10.61 66.93
N PRO A 14 22.67 -10.07 67.60
CA PRO A 14 22.12 -8.71 67.45
C PRO A 14 22.08 -7.90 68.78
N ASN A 15 21.87 -6.57 68.72
CA ASN A 15 21.35 -5.64 69.76
C ASN A 15 21.76 -4.19 69.37
N SER A 16 21.13 -3.08 69.76
CA SER A 16 19.85 -2.70 70.37
C SER A 16 19.80 -1.14 70.29
N ASP A 17 18.61 -0.58 70.53
CA ASP A 17 18.35 0.76 71.11
C ASP A 17 18.35 2.09 70.30
N GLU A 18 17.14 2.66 70.30
CA GLU A 18 16.71 4.00 70.74
C GLU A 18 16.88 5.30 69.90
N ARG A 19 15.69 5.93 69.73
CA ARG A 19 15.31 7.36 69.84
C ARG A 19 15.56 8.39 68.72
N PHE A 20 14.42 8.78 68.13
CA PHE A 20 13.88 10.14 67.93
C PHE A 20 14.85 11.35 67.80
N GLN A 21 14.81 12.03 66.63
CA GLN A 21 14.34 13.44 66.51
C GLN A 21 14.31 13.97 65.06
N THR A 22 13.13 14.48 64.69
CA THR A 22 12.74 15.64 63.85
C THR A 22 13.61 16.26 62.73
N ARG A 23 12.88 16.52 61.62
CA ARG A 23 12.89 17.68 60.69
C ARG A 23 14.01 17.80 59.63
N GLY A 24 13.55 18.16 58.42
CA GLY A 24 14.33 18.94 57.45
C GLY A 24 14.66 18.19 56.16
N GLY A 25 14.00 18.56 55.07
CA GLY A 25 14.14 17.90 53.78
C GLY A 25 15.52 18.00 53.14
N ARG A 26 15.80 17.06 52.25
CA ARG A 26 16.66 17.25 51.07
C ARG A 26 16.40 16.14 50.06
N ARG A 27 16.17 16.56 48.82
CA ARG A 27 16.20 15.72 47.61
C ARG A 27 17.46 14.85 47.66
N ARG A 28 17.31 13.52 47.56
CA ARG A 28 18.39 12.63 47.11
C ARG A 28 18.03 12.13 45.73
N GLY A 29 18.90 12.46 44.76
CA GLY A 29 18.93 11.79 43.48
C GLY A 29 19.21 10.31 43.70
N VAL A 30 18.43 9.48 43.02
CA VAL A 30 18.78 8.08 42.79
C VAL A 30 19.44 8.04 41.43
N GLU A 31 20.75 7.90 41.47
CA GLU A 31 21.60 7.57 40.33
C GLU A 31 21.25 6.14 39.93
N ALA A 32 20.45 5.99 38.87
CA ALA A 32 20.14 4.70 38.29
C ALA A 32 21.21 4.35 37.25
N THR A 33 22.03 3.37 37.60
CA THR A 33 22.96 2.66 36.74
C THR A 33 22.30 2.26 35.41
N PHE A 34 22.79 2.82 34.30
CA PHE A 34 22.50 2.35 32.95
C PHE A 34 23.12 0.95 32.76
N ARG A 35 22.29 -0.10 32.81
CA ARG A 35 22.61 -1.37 32.15
C ARG A 35 22.03 -1.31 30.74
N GLN A 36 22.90 -1.43 29.75
CA GLN A 36 22.58 -1.62 28.34
C GLN A 36 21.47 -2.66 28.18
N VAL A 37 20.31 -2.21 27.71
CA VAL A 37 19.29 -3.06 27.11
C VAL A 37 19.36 -2.80 25.63
N THR A 38 19.69 -3.83 24.87
CA THR A 38 19.70 -3.87 23.42
C THR A 38 18.34 -3.44 22.88
N VAL A 39 18.34 -2.38 22.09
CA VAL A 39 17.20 -1.83 21.34
C VAL A 39 16.95 -2.70 20.11
N PRO A 40 15.72 -3.17 19.84
CA PRO A 40 15.32 -3.60 18.51
C PRO A 40 14.57 -2.47 17.78
N ASP A 41 15.14 -2.11 16.64
CA ASP A 41 14.53 -1.59 15.41
C ASP A 41 13.75 -0.26 15.47
N GLU A 42 14.48 0.86 15.30
CA GLU A 42 13.92 2.22 15.14
C GLU A 42 13.40 2.51 13.71
N ASP A 43 13.48 1.58 12.75
CA ASP A 43 13.21 1.85 11.34
C ASP A 43 11.74 1.69 10.89
N SER A 44 10.80 1.48 11.81
CA SER A 44 9.38 1.62 11.45
C SER A 44 8.98 3.11 11.39
N GLY A 45 8.87 3.66 10.17
CA GLY A 45 8.36 5.02 9.94
C GLY A 45 6.99 5.34 10.55
N LEU A 46 6.30 4.32 11.09
CA LEU A 46 5.07 4.45 11.88
C LEU A 46 5.31 5.15 13.24
N PHE A 47 6.46 4.92 13.88
CA PHE A 47 6.74 5.45 15.22
C PHE A 47 7.00 6.96 15.22
N GLN A 48 7.65 7.49 14.17
CA GLN A 48 7.85 8.92 14.00
C GLN A 48 6.55 9.67 13.69
N PHE A 49 5.61 9.03 12.97
CA PHE A 49 4.28 9.58 12.70
C PHE A 49 3.39 9.61 13.95
N LEU A 50 3.42 8.56 14.78
CA LEU A 50 2.65 8.52 16.03
C LEU A 50 3.11 9.58 17.05
N ARG A 51 4.42 9.87 17.10
CA ARG A 51 4.96 10.96 17.93
C ARG A 51 4.48 12.35 17.48
N TRP A 52 4.23 12.53 16.18
CA TRP A 52 3.70 13.76 15.61
C TRP A 52 2.19 13.92 15.89
N SER A 53 1.41 12.84 15.77
CA SER A 53 -0.05 12.86 15.98
C SER A 53 -0.48 13.04 17.43
N LEU A 54 0.30 12.54 18.41
CA LEU A 54 -0.02 12.65 19.84
C LEU A 54 0.43 13.99 20.48
N GLY A 55 1.12 14.85 19.74
CA GLY A 55 1.69 16.12 20.24
C GLY A 55 0.76 17.34 20.24
N ARG A 56 -0.48 17.24 19.74
CA ARG A 56 -1.45 18.35 19.74
C ARG A 56 -2.64 18.06 20.64
N HIS A 57 -2.45 18.20 21.94
CA HIS A 57 -3.55 18.53 22.84
C HIS A 57 -3.00 19.33 24.03
N GLN A 58 -2.98 20.66 23.91
CA GLN A 58 -3.37 21.60 24.96
C GLN A 58 -3.26 23.07 24.51
N SER A 59 -4.27 23.85 24.94
CA SER A 59 -4.52 25.30 24.77
C SER A 59 -4.91 25.74 23.34
N GLY A 60 -5.99 26.46 23.07
CA GLY A 60 -6.99 27.14 23.90
C GLY A 60 -7.55 28.34 23.10
N HIS A 61 -8.88 28.52 23.14
CA HIS A 61 -9.69 29.65 22.64
C HIS A 61 -10.10 29.75 21.16
N GLY A 62 -11.37 29.38 20.90
CA GLY A 62 -12.48 30.33 20.71
C GLY A 62 -12.54 31.15 19.41
N GLY A 63 -13.57 30.89 18.59
CA GLY A 63 -14.00 31.82 17.55
C GLY A 63 -14.88 31.19 16.48
N VAL A 64 -16.21 31.20 16.68
CA VAL A 64 -17.20 30.97 15.64
C VAL A 64 -17.20 32.18 14.70
N PHE A 65 -16.99 31.98 13.39
CA PHE A 65 -17.36 32.96 12.37
C PHE A 65 -18.14 32.28 11.24
N SER A 66 -19.42 32.60 11.20
CA SER A 66 -20.28 32.47 10.02
C SER A 66 -19.96 33.64 9.08
N ALA A 67 -19.69 33.34 7.81
CA ALA A 67 -19.66 34.34 6.75
C ALA A 67 -20.21 33.73 5.46
N THR A 68 -21.52 33.87 5.25
CA THR A 68 -22.13 33.83 3.93
C THR A 68 -21.59 35.01 3.12
N SER A 69 -20.93 34.75 1.99
CA SER A 69 -20.67 35.76 0.97
C SER A 69 -21.21 35.30 -0.37
N SER A 70 -22.32 35.91 -0.76
CA SER A 70 -22.86 35.94 -2.10
C SER A 70 -22.01 36.89 -2.95
N VAL A 71 -21.56 36.45 -4.11
CA VAL A 71 -20.92 37.33 -5.11
C VAL A 71 -21.99 37.73 -6.13
N LYS A 72 -22.20 39.04 -6.29
CA LYS A 72 -23.04 39.65 -7.33
C LYS A 72 -22.11 40.35 -8.33
N CYS A 73 -22.29 40.09 -9.62
CA CYS A 73 -21.68 40.88 -10.69
C CYS A 73 -22.78 41.68 -11.42
N ALA A 74 -22.46 42.92 -11.78
CA ALA A 74 -23.34 43.84 -12.49
C ALA A 74 -23.14 43.71 -14.01
N GLU A 75 -24.23 43.84 -14.77
CA GLU A 75 -24.19 44.13 -16.21
C GLU A 75 -24.90 45.48 -16.47
N ASP A 76 -24.43 46.18 -17.50
CA ASP A 76 -24.55 47.63 -17.75
C ASP A 76 -25.96 48.19 -18.05
N ASN A 77 -27.07 47.49 -17.77
CA ASN A 77 -28.41 48.02 -18.07
C ASN A 77 -29.48 47.82 -16.97
N GLY A 78 -29.07 47.78 -15.70
CA GLY A 78 -29.96 48.16 -14.59
C GLY A 78 -31.21 47.31 -14.33
N ARG A 79 -31.27 46.04 -14.78
CA ARG A 79 -32.36 45.12 -14.44
C ARG A 79 -31.83 43.81 -13.86
N TRP A 80 -32.30 43.46 -12.66
CA TRP A 80 -31.96 42.22 -11.96
C TRP A 80 -32.91 41.10 -12.41
N SER A 81 -32.39 40.01 -12.96
CA SER A 81 -33.13 38.76 -13.17
C SER A 81 -32.35 37.57 -12.63
N ASN A 82 -33.06 36.62 -12.00
CA ASN A 82 -32.52 35.33 -11.60
C ASN A 82 -32.32 34.47 -12.85
N ILE A 83 -31.07 34.19 -13.23
CA ILE A 83 -30.75 33.22 -14.28
C ILE A 83 -30.34 31.91 -13.61
N GLN A 84 -31.15 30.86 -13.83
CA GLN A 84 -30.70 29.48 -13.62
C GLN A 84 -29.62 29.18 -14.67
N ALA A 85 -28.46 28.68 -14.22
CA ALA A 85 -27.38 28.28 -15.12
C ALA A 85 -27.88 27.31 -16.20
N PRO A 86 -27.45 27.44 -17.47
CA PRO A 86 -27.80 26.49 -18.51
C PRO A 86 -27.21 25.13 -18.17
N GLN A 87 -28.02 24.09 -18.28
CA GLN A 87 -27.57 22.71 -18.35
C GLN A 87 -26.61 22.59 -19.54
N LEU A 88 -25.30 22.55 -19.26
CA LEU A 88 -24.31 22.03 -20.19
C LEU A 88 -24.60 20.54 -20.36
N LEU A 89 -25.40 20.23 -21.39
CA LEU A 89 -25.55 18.89 -21.95
C LEU A 89 -24.13 18.34 -22.19
N CYS A 90 -23.77 17.28 -21.47
CA CYS A 90 -22.56 16.55 -21.81
C CYS A 90 -22.74 15.94 -23.20
N GLY A 91 -21.66 15.88 -23.98
CA GLY A 91 -21.63 15.39 -25.38
C GLY A 91 -22.03 13.92 -25.59
N ARG A 92 -22.76 13.32 -24.65
CA ARG A 92 -23.22 11.92 -24.68
C ARG A 92 -24.42 11.70 -25.61
N ASP A 93 -25.10 12.77 -26.05
CA ASP A 93 -26.31 12.66 -26.87
C ASP A 93 -26.10 12.82 -28.39
N CYS A 94 -24.92 13.26 -28.86
CA CYS A 94 -24.61 13.29 -30.31
C CYS A 94 -24.03 11.97 -30.86
N LEU A 95 -23.43 11.13 -30.00
CA LEU A 95 -22.82 9.87 -30.42
C LEU A 95 -23.80 8.70 -30.58
N LYS A 96 -25.08 8.89 -30.24
CA LYS A 96 -26.15 7.91 -30.52
C LYS A 96 -26.74 8.02 -31.92
N SER A 97 -26.35 9.02 -32.71
CA SER A 97 -26.81 9.24 -34.07
C SER A 97 -25.66 9.13 -35.08
N GLY A 98 -25.10 7.92 -35.25
CA GLY A 98 -24.34 7.42 -36.40
C GLY A 98 -23.77 8.41 -37.45
N HIS A 99 -23.02 9.43 -37.05
CA HIS A 99 -22.36 10.37 -37.97
C HIS A 99 -20.85 10.35 -37.78
N SER A 100 -20.11 10.44 -38.89
CA SER A 100 -18.65 10.30 -38.96
C SER A 100 -17.89 11.46 -38.32
N GLU A 101 -16.70 11.14 -37.79
CA GLU A 101 -15.74 12.00 -37.08
C GLU A 101 -15.44 13.36 -37.75
N GLU A 102 -15.55 13.43 -39.07
CA GLU A 102 -15.16 14.61 -39.86
C GLU A 102 -16.09 15.82 -39.67
N ARG A 103 -17.34 15.61 -39.21
CA ARG A 103 -18.27 16.72 -38.93
C ARG A 103 -18.11 17.33 -37.54
N ALA A 104 -17.53 16.59 -36.58
CA ALA A 104 -17.24 17.15 -35.26
C ALA A 104 -16.16 18.25 -35.36
N VAL A 105 -15.17 18.06 -36.24
CA VAL A 105 -14.09 19.03 -36.48
C VAL A 105 -14.61 20.35 -37.07
N SER A 106 -15.70 20.32 -37.84
CA SER A 106 -16.29 21.53 -38.44
C SER A 106 -17.01 22.43 -37.43
N LEU A 107 -17.53 21.89 -36.32
CA LEU A 107 -18.24 22.68 -35.31
C LEU A 107 -17.30 23.40 -34.32
N TYR A 108 -16.00 23.09 -34.34
CA TYR A 108 -15.02 23.71 -33.45
C TYR A 108 -14.32 24.96 -34.02
N ARG A 109 -14.64 25.37 -35.26
CA ARG A 109 -14.12 26.62 -35.85
C ARG A 109 -14.82 27.91 -35.38
N THR A 110 -15.79 27.82 -34.47
CA THR A 110 -16.53 28.98 -33.96
C THR A 110 -16.26 29.30 -32.49
N LEU A 111 -15.25 28.70 -31.88
CA LEU A 111 -14.83 29.04 -30.52
C LEU A 111 -13.58 29.95 -30.54
N PRO A 112 -13.49 30.95 -29.63
CA PRO A 112 -12.36 31.85 -29.55
C PRO A 112 -11.04 31.11 -29.30
N ASP A 113 -9.96 31.58 -29.96
CA ASP A 113 -8.66 30.91 -30.10
C ASP A 113 -8.06 30.39 -28.77
N ASP A 114 -8.30 31.10 -27.67
CA ASP A 114 -7.76 30.82 -26.32
C ASP A 114 -8.26 29.48 -25.74
N ALA A 115 -9.48 29.06 -26.11
CA ALA A 115 -10.09 27.83 -25.62
C ALA A 115 -9.67 26.59 -26.42
N ALA A 116 -9.31 26.76 -27.70
CA ALA A 116 -8.86 25.69 -28.57
C ALA A 116 -7.43 25.22 -28.20
N ASP A 117 -6.53 26.16 -27.86
CA ASP A 117 -5.17 25.85 -27.44
C ASP A 117 -5.12 25.13 -26.08
N THR A 118 -6.00 25.51 -25.15
CA THR A 118 -6.08 24.89 -23.83
C THR A 118 -6.59 23.45 -23.93
N ALA A 119 -7.61 23.18 -24.76
CA ALA A 119 -8.18 21.85 -24.99
C ALA A 119 -7.22 20.91 -25.76
N SER A 120 -6.48 21.44 -26.74
CA SER A 120 -5.45 20.72 -27.49
C SER A 120 -4.26 20.32 -26.60
N CYS A 121 -3.86 21.20 -25.67
CA CYS A 121 -2.76 20.96 -24.72
C CYS A 121 -3.12 19.93 -23.64
N CYS A 122 -4.35 19.89 -23.12
CA CYS A 122 -4.72 18.95 -22.07
C CYS A 122 -5.05 17.52 -22.58
N ILE A 123 -5.43 17.36 -23.84
CA ILE A 123 -5.64 16.03 -24.47
C ILE A 123 -4.30 15.41 -24.90
N THR A 124 -3.31 16.21 -25.31
CA THR A 124 -1.97 15.73 -25.70
C THR A 124 -1.10 15.28 -24.50
N MET A 125 -1.41 15.74 -23.28
CA MET A 125 -0.65 15.40 -22.06
C MET A 125 -0.93 14.01 -21.47
N SER A 126 -1.90 13.25 -22.01
CA SER A 126 -2.39 12.02 -21.37
C SER A 126 -1.90 10.70 -21.97
N VAL A 127 -0.95 10.70 -22.91
CA VAL A 127 -0.47 9.44 -23.54
C VAL A 127 1.06 9.27 -23.60
N ASN A 128 1.88 10.31 -23.36
CA ASN A 128 3.34 10.18 -23.40
C ASN A 128 4.02 10.83 -22.19
N LYS A 129 4.51 10.01 -21.25
CA LYS A 129 5.47 10.47 -20.24
C LYS A 129 6.84 10.57 -20.89
N THR A 130 7.54 11.68 -20.71
CA THR A 130 8.95 11.76 -21.11
C THR A 130 9.77 10.80 -20.25
N ILE A 131 10.42 9.82 -20.88
CA ILE A 131 11.34 8.92 -20.18
C ILE A 131 12.73 9.52 -20.23
N VAL A 132 13.33 9.74 -19.07
CA VAL A 132 14.71 10.18 -18.93
C VAL A 132 15.50 9.04 -18.30
N PHE A 133 16.52 8.56 -19.00
CA PHE A 133 17.39 7.49 -18.52
C PHE A 133 18.45 8.08 -17.62
N PHE A 134 18.73 7.48 -16.48
CA PHE A 134 19.71 7.99 -15.53
C PHE A 134 20.48 6.85 -14.89
N ASP A 135 21.65 7.18 -14.36
CA ASP A 135 22.50 6.24 -13.62
C ASP A 135 23.35 7.01 -12.60
N LEU A 136 23.81 6.30 -11.57
CA LEU A 136 24.63 6.85 -10.49
C LEU A 136 25.92 6.05 -10.33
N GLU A 137 27.05 6.76 -10.30
CA GLU A 137 28.25 6.22 -9.67
C GLU A 137 28.29 6.62 -8.20
N THR A 138 28.70 5.70 -7.33
CA THR A 138 28.72 5.92 -5.89
C THR A 138 30.02 5.45 -5.24
N THR A 139 30.23 5.81 -3.97
CA THR A 139 31.38 5.35 -3.18
C THR A 139 31.32 3.86 -2.80
N GLY A 140 30.21 3.16 -3.04
CA GLY A 140 29.97 1.78 -2.64
C GLY A 140 28.51 1.34 -2.83
N LEU A 141 28.22 0.07 -2.52
CA LEU A 141 26.91 -0.55 -2.82
C LEU A 141 25.88 -0.45 -1.69
N GLU A 142 26.26 0.06 -0.51
CA GLU A 142 25.36 0.22 0.63
C GLU A 142 24.48 1.46 0.44
N THR A 143 23.23 1.23 0.01
CA THR A 143 22.30 2.29 -0.39
C THR A 143 21.99 3.31 0.68
N ASP A 144 22.17 2.99 1.96
CA ASP A 144 21.91 3.89 3.09
C ASP A 144 23.10 4.79 3.45
N LEU A 145 24.31 4.38 3.04
CA LEU A 145 25.56 5.02 3.46
C LEU A 145 26.38 5.62 2.32
N CYS A 146 26.26 5.11 1.10
CA CYS A 146 27.12 5.57 0.00
C CYS A 146 26.85 7.03 -0.39
N ASP A 147 27.88 7.72 -0.86
CA ASP A 147 27.75 9.04 -1.47
C ASP A 147 27.69 8.91 -2.99
N ILE A 148 26.96 9.81 -3.65
CA ILE A 148 26.94 9.93 -5.12
C ILE A 148 28.23 10.65 -5.55
N ILE A 149 28.95 10.08 -6.50
CA ILE A 149 30.16 10.68 -7.09
C ILE A 149 29.93 11.16 -8.52
N GLN A 150 29.01 10.54 -9.26
CA GLN A 150 28.54 10.98 -10.56
C GLN A 150 27.03 10.79 -10.64
N LEU A 151 26.33 11.79 -11.16
CA LEU A 151 24.92 11.73 -11.51
C LEU A 151 24.79 12.11 -12.98
N ALA A 152 24.29 11.19 -13.80
CA ALA A 152 24.08 11.42 -15.21
C ALA A 152 22.66 11.08 -15.64
N ALA A 153 22.18 11.77 -16.67
CA ALA A 153 20.90 11.46 -17.30
C ALA A 153 20.89 11.81 -18.79
N VAL A 154 20.12 11.05 -19.56
CA VAL A 154 20.00 11.15 -21.02
C VAL A 154 18.53 11.08 -21.42
N CYS A 155 18.12 11.97 -22.33
CA CYS A 155 16.82 11.91 -23.00
C CYS A 155 16.96 12.44 -24.43
N GLY A 156 16.91 11.54 -25.41
CA GLY A 156 17.28 11.83 -26.79
C GLY A 156 18.75 12.25 -26.85
N GLU A 157 19.00 13.45 -27.37
CA GLU A 157 20.34 14.04 -27.47
C GLU A 157 20.73 14.88 -26.24
N LYS A 158 19.78 15.20 -25.35
CA LYS A 158 20.07 15.99 -24.16
C LYS A 158 20.75 15.13 -23.11
N VAL A 159 21.92 15.57 -22.66
CA VAL A 159 22.74 14.90 -21.64
C VAL A 159 22.96 15.82 -20.45
N PHE A 160 22.69 15.30 -19.27
CA PHE A 160 23.10 15.86 -17.99
C PHE A 160 24.21 15.00 -17.40
N ASN A 161 25.28 15.62 -16.93
CA ASN A 161 26.39 14.93 -16.27
C ASN A 161 27.03 15.86 -15.24
N VAL A 162 27.10 15.42 -13.99
CA VAL A 162 27.75 16.17 -12.92
C VAL A 162 28.49 15.24 -11.99
N TYR A 163 29.63 15.70 -11.48
CA TYR A 163 30.42 15.00 -10.48
C TYR A 163 30.29 15.70 -9.13
N ALA A 164 30.23 14.93 -8.05
CA ALA A 164 30.21 15.46 -6.70
C ALA A 164 31.38 14.86 -5.90
N LEU A 165 32.04 15.69 -5.10
CA LEU A 165 33.09 15.20 -4.21
C LEU A 165 32.41 14.44 -3.05
N PRO A 166 32.70 13.15 -2.86
CA PRO A 166 32.11 12.41 -1.75
C PRO A 166 32.68 12.86 -0.41
N SER A 167 31.85 12.78 0.63
CA SER A 167 32.27 13.00 2.02
C SER A 167 32.87 11.74 2.65
N ARG A 168 32.65 10.58 2.03
CA ARG A 168 33.10 9.28 2.52
C ARG A 168 34.16 8.66 1.61
N ALA A 169 35.00 7.81 2.22
CA ALA A 169 35.96 7.01 1.48
C ALA A 169 35.25 6.04 0.54
N MET A 170 35.79 5.91 -0.67
CA MET A 170 35.36 4.90 -1.63
C MET A 170 35.85 3.52 -1.22
N THR A 171 35.01 2.50 -1.41
CA THR A 171 35.45 1.11 -1.27
C THR A 171 36.42 0.73 -2.38
N GLU A 172 37.31 -0.23 -2.10
CA GLU A 172 38.25 -0.74 -3.13
C GLU A 172 37.52 -1.37 -4.32
N SER A 173 36.32 -1.94 -4.12
CA SER A 173 35.49 -2.42 -5.22
C SER A 173 34.99 -1.27 -6.10
N ALA A 174 34.47 -0.18 -5.52
CA ALA A 174 33.98 0.96 -6.28
C ALA A 174 35.10 1.64 -7.07
N LYS A 175 36.29 1.82 -6.47
CA LYS A 175 37.47 2.38 -7.17
C LYS A 175 37.87 1.54 -8.39
N ARG A 176 37.89 0.21 -8.23
CA ARG A 176 38.29 -0.72 -9.29
C ARG A 176 37.32 -0.72 -10.47
N VAL A 177 36.03 -0.69 -10.17
CA VAL A 177 34.95 -0.86 -11.15
C VAL A 177 34.73 0.44 -11.93
N THR A 178 34.68 1.57 -11.22
CA THR A 178 34.38 2.89 -11.83
C THR A 178 35.63 3.64 -12.30
N GLY A 179 36.80 3.33 -11.73
CA GLY A 179 38.04 4.06 -11.97
C GLY A 179 38.14 5.42 -11.27
N PHE A 180 37.16 5.78 -10.42
CA PHE A 180 37.25 6.99 -9.59
C PHE A 180 38.18 6.80 -8.39
N THR A 181 38.86 7.88 -8.03
CA THR A 181 39.71 7.97 -6.85
C THR A 181 39.56 9.36 -6.24
N VAL A 182 39.77 9.47 -4.92
CA VAL A 182 39.82 10.75 -4.22
C VAL A 182 41.17 10.85 -3.52
N GLY A 183 41.92 11.90 -3.84
CA GLY A 183 43.20 12.23 -3.21
C GLY A 183 43.28 13.74 -2.99
N ASP A 184 43.78 14.18 -1.83
CA ASP A 184 43.92 15.60 -1.46
C ASP A 184 42.64 16.45 -1.69
N GLY A 185 41.47 15.86 -1.44
CA GLY A 185 40.17 16.52 -1.64
C GLY A 185 39.77 16.69 -3.12
N VAL A 186 40.44 16.00 -4.04
CA VAL A 186 40.19 16.07 -5.48
C VAL A 186 39.68 14.73 -5.99
N LEU A 187 38.52 14.73 -6.64
CA LEU A 187 38.01 13.57 -7.37
C LEU A 187 38.73 13.45 -8.72
N SER A 188 39.23 12.26 -9.02
CA SER A 188 39.89 11.94 -10.30
C SER A 188 39.35 10.65 -10.89
N LEU A 189 39.10 10.64 -12.19
CA LEU A 189 38.72 9.46 -12.97
C LEU A 189 39.94 8.97 -13.76
N ARG A 190 40.45 7.77 -13.47
CA ARG A 190 41.63 7.20 -14.14
C ARG A 190 42.82 8.17 -14.22
N GLY A 191 43.07 8.92 -13.14
CA GLY A 191 44.13 9.93 -13.05
C GLY A 191 43.78 11.31 -13.61
N LYS A 192 42.65 11.48 -14.29
CA LYS A 192 42.17 12.78 -14.78
C LYS A 192 41.33 13.48 -13.71
N ARG A 193 41.74 14.68 -13.29
CA ARG A 193 41.00 15.51 -12.34
C ARG A 193 39.62 15.90 -12.87
N MET A 194 38.58 15.65 -12.08
CA MET A 194 37.20 16.03 -12.39
C MET A 194 36.83 17.35 -11.72
N HIS A 195 36.03 18.16 -12.41
CA HIS A 195 35.37 19.31 -11.78
C HIS A 195 34.17 18.80 -10.98
N THR A 196 34.16 19.07 -9.68
CA THR A 196 33.07 18.64 -8.79
C THR A 196 32.19 19.81 -8.39
N THR A 197 30.89 19.57 -8.35
CA THR A 197 29.86 20.50 -7.87
C THR A 197 29.37 20.03 -6.50
N PRO A 198 29.09 20.93 -5.53
CA PRO A 198 28.46 20.54 -4.27
C PRO A 198 27.16 19.77 -4.50
N ILE A 199 26.93 18.71 -3.71
CA ILE A 199 25.83 17.77 -3.98
C ILE A 199 24.45 18.44 -4.02
N MET A 200 24.24 19.48 -3.21
CA MET A 200 22.98 20.24 -3.22
C MET A 200 22.79 20.99 -4.54
N GLU A 201 23.82 21.69 -5.03
CA GLU A 201 23.79 22.37 -6.33
C GLU A 201 23.63 21.38 -7.48
N ALA A 202 24.34 20.24 -7.43
CA ALA A 202 24.21 19.17 -8.41
C ALA A 202 22.76 18.65 -8.53
N LEU A 203 22.10 18.42 -7.39
CA LEU A 203 20.70 17.98 -7.35
C LEU A 203 19.73 19.09 -7.80
N THR A 204 19.95 20.35 -7.43
CA THR A 204 19.15 21.48 -7.91
C THR A 204 19.24 21.62 -9.42
N SER A 205 20.46 21.55 -9.99
CA SER A 205 20.67 21.55 -11.44
C SER A 205 20.04 20.34 -12.12
N PHE A 206 20.07 19.16 -11.48
CA PHE A 206 19.41 17.98 -12.00
C PHE A 206 17.89 18.15 -12.07
N ILE A 207 17.26 18.66 -11.01
CA ILE A 207 15.82 18.96 -11.02
C ILE A 207 15.49 20.01 -12.10
N ALA A 208 16.31 21.05 -12.26
CA ALA A 208 16.13 22.04 -13.33
C ALA A 208 16.26 21.42 -14.74
N PHE A 209 17.20 20.49 -14.93
CA PHE A 209 17.32 19.72 -16.16
C PHE A 209 16.06 18.91 -16.44
N LEU A 210 15.53 18.20 -15.43
CA LEU A 210 14.28 17.43 -15.57
C LEU A 210 13.07 18.33 -15.85
N ARG A 211 13.00 19.53 -15.27
CA ARG A 211 11.96 20.54 -15.55
C ARG A 211 11.99 21.05 -17.00
N SER A 212 13.10 20.89 -17.71
CA SER A 212 13.20 21.30 -19.12
C SER A 212 12.45 20.39 -20.10
N PHE A 213 11.88 19.28 -19.61
CA PHE A 213 11.09 18.34 -20.40
C PHE A 213 9.58 18.47 -20.11
N PRO A 214 8.72 18.05 -21.05
CA PRO A 214 7.28 17.93 -20.79
C PRO A 214 7.02 17.05 -19.58
N CYS A 215 6.34 17.63 -18.58
CA CYS A 215 6.00 16.95 -17.34
C CYS A 215 4.68 16.17 -17.48
N PRO A 216 4.51 15.05 -16.75
CA PRO A 216 5.48 14.52 -15.79
C PRO A 216 6.57 13.63 -16.42
N VAL A 217 7.78 13.70 -15.86
CA VAL A 217 8.93 12.86 -16.26
C VAL A 217 8.87 11.49 -15.59
N LEU A 218 9.33 10.44 -16.27
CA LEU A 218 9.58 9.10 -15.72
C LEU A 218 11.08 8.81 -15.77
N LEU A 219 11.73 8.59 -14.63
CA LEU A 219 13.15 8.25 -14.60
C LEU A 219 13.36 6.76 -14.79
N ALA A 220 14.24 6.34 -15.71
CA ALA A 220 14.54 4.94 -15.97
C ALA A 220 16.01 4.59 -15.65
N ALA A 221 16.23 3.53 -14.89
CA ALA A 221 17.56 2.97 -14.63
C ALA A 221 17.50 1.44 -14.63
N HIS A 222 18.65 0.76 -14.66
CA HIS A 222 18.73 -0.69 -14.69
C HIS A 222 19.05 -1.26 -13.30
N SER A 223 18.06 -1.86 -12.65
CA SER A 223 18.04 -2.15 -11.20
C SER A 223 17.68 -0.95 -10.33
N ALA A 224 16.97 0.03 -10.90
CA ALA A 224 16.57 1.28 -10.27
C ALA A 224 15.99 1.10 -8.86
N TRP A 225 15.13 0.10 -8.65
CA TRP A 225 14.44 -0.11 -7.37
C TRP A 225 15.36 -0.56 -6.25
N ARG A 226 16.44 -1.26 -6.60
CA ARG A 226 17.38 -1.82 -5.63
C ARG A 226 18.51 -0.87 -5.29
N PHE A 227 18.79 0.12 -6.14
CA PHE A 227 19.99 0.93 -6.00
C PHE A 227 19.77 2.42 -6.29
N ASP A 228 19.63 2.81 -7.56
CA ASP A 228 19.67 4.21 -7.98
C ASP A 228 18.56 5.05 -7.34
N ALA A 229 17.32 4.54 -7.34
CA ALA A 229 16.19 5.25 -6.78
C ALA A 229 16.29 5.39 -5.25
N PRO A 230 16.62 4.35 -4.45
CA PRO A 230 16.92 4.50 -3.03
C PRO A 230 18.02 5.51 -2.72
N VAL A 231 19.15 5.46 -3.43
CA VAL A 231 20.30 6.37 -3.22
C VAL A 231 19.90 7.81 -3.54
N LEU A 232 19.36 8.06 -4.73
CA LEU A 232 18.93 9.40 -5.15
C LEU A 232 17.88 9.98 -4.18
N THR A 233 16.90 9.17 -3.79
CA THR A 233 15.84 9.60 -2.86
C THR A 233 16.41 9.96 -1.49
N ARG A 234 17.36 9.18 -0.95
CA ARG A 234 18.02 9.49 0.33
C ARG A 234 18.78 10.81 0.26
N VAL A 235 19.58 11.03 -0.78
CA VAL A 235 20.37 12.26 -0.91
C VAL A 235 19.47 13.49 -1.14
N LEU A 236 18.42 13.36 -1.95
CA LEU A 236 17.38 14.41 -2.10
C LEU A 236 16.71 14.78 -0.77
N ARG A 237 16.43 13.80 0.10
CA ARG A 237 15.89 14.06 1.46
C ARG A 237 16.89 14.80 2.33
N LYS A 238 18.15 14.35 2.33
CA LYS A 238 19.24 14.98 3.10
C LYS A 238 19.46 16.44 2.69
N CYS A 239 19.23 16.76 1.42
CA CYS A 239 19.31 18.12 0.88
C CYS A 239 17.97 18.89 0.90
N HIS A 240 16.90 18.32 1.46
CA HIS A 240 15.55 18.92 1.49
C HIS A 240 14.92 19.23 0.11
N LEU A 241 15.41 18.58 -0.96
CA LEU A 241 14.96 18.79 -2.35
C LEU A 241 13.92 17.75 -2.83
N LEU A 242 13.58 16.77 -2.00
CA LEU A 242 12.68 15.67 -2.41
C LEU A 242 11.33 16.18 -2.91
N ARG A 243 10.75 17.20 -2.27
CA ARG A 243 9.43 17.73 -2.66
C ARG A 243 9.46 18.35 -4.05
N GLU A 244 10.46 19.20 -4.31
CA GLU A 244 10.66 19.83 -5.63
C GLU A 244 10.88 18.79 -6.72
N PHE A 245 11.65 17.74 -6.41
CA PHE A 245 11.86 16.63 -7.33
C PHE A 245 10.54 15.90 -7.67
N GLN A 246 9.68 15.68 -6.68
CA GLN A 246 8.38 14.99 -6.84
C GLN A 246 7.35 15.80 -7.64
N GLU A 247 7.52 17.12 -7.76
CA GLU A 247 6.70 17.96 -8.65
C GLU A 247 7.00 17.71 -10.14
N VAL A 248 8.19 17.18 -10.44
CA VAL A 248 8.71 16.99 -11.80
C VAL A 248 8.66 15.52 -12.23
N VAL A 249 8.94 14.61 -11.29
CA VAL A 249 9.10 13.17 -11.55
C VAL A 249 7.91 12.36 -11.03
N SER A 250 7.24 11.63 -11.94
CA SER A 250 6.09 10.76 -11.63
C SER A 250 6.43 9.38 -11.10
N GLY A 251 7.68 8.94 -11.22
CA GLY A 251 8.07 7.58 -10.86
C GLY A 251 9.47 7.20 -11.32
N PHE A 252 9.85 5.98 -10.93
CA PHE A 252 11.03 5.29 -11.44
C PHE A 252 10.60 4.04 -12.21
N LEU A 253 11.14 3.85 -13.40
CA LEU A 253 11.05 2.65 -14.21
C LEU A 253 12.31 1.81 -13.98
N ASP A 254 12.14 0.58 -13.46
CA ASP A 254 13.24 -0.37 -13.36
C ASP A 254 13.28 -1.26 -14.60
N THR A 255 14.33 -1.10 -15.39
CA THR A 255 14.50 -1.84 -16.66
C THR A 255 15.05 -3.25 -16.47
N PHE A 256 15.59 -3.59 -15.29
CA PHE A 256 16.04 -4.96 -14.99
C PHE A 256 14.89 -5.98 -14.95
N PRO A 257 13.83 -5.81 -14.12
CA PRO A 257 12.67 -6.68 -14.17
C PRO A 257 11.92 -6.57 -15.50
N LEU A 258 11.95 -5.41 -16.17
CA LEU A 258 11.40 -5.25 -17.52
C LEU A 258 12.10 -6.20 -18.51
N SER A 259 13.43 -6.24 -18.50
CA SER A 259 14.20 -7.12 -19.39
C SER A 259 13.87 -8.59 -19.17
N LYS A 260 13.68 -9.03 -17.92
CA LYS A 260 13.26 -10.40 -17.58
C LYS A 260 11.86 -10.72 -18.08
N LYS A 261 10.96 -9.74 -18.04
CA LYS A 261 9.59 -9.89 -18.54
C LYS A 261 9.54 -9.99 -20.06
N LEU A 262 10.34 -9.19 -20.75
CA LEU A 262 10.41 -9.20 -22.22
C LEU A 262 11.14 -10.44 -22.75
N TYR A 263 12.18 -10.89 -22.04
CA TYR A 263 13.08 -11.94 -22.51
C TYR A 263 13.34 -13.01 -21.43
N PRO A 264 12.30 -13.71 -20.94
CA PRO A 264 12.43 -14.65 -19.82
C PRO A 264 13.32 -15.88 -20.12
N TYR A 265 13.60 -16.13 -21.39
CA TYR A 265 14.44 -17.23 -21.85
C TYR A 265 15.95 -16.94 -21.78
N LEU A 266 16.35 -15.70 -21.51
CA LEU A 266 17.76 -15.35 -21.35
C LEU A 266 18.25 -15.73 -19.95
N SER A 267 19.46 -16.30 -19.87
CA SER A 267 20.07 -16.69 -18.59
C SER A 267 20.70 -15.52 -17.83
N LYS A 268 20.94 -14.40 -18.51
CA LYS A 268 21.57 -13.19 -17.97
C LYS A 268 20.80 -11.96 -18.39
N HIS A 269 20.78 -10.98 -17.50
CA HIS A 269 20.03 -9.73 -17.67
C HIS A 269 20.81 -8.51 -17.21
N SER A 270 22.13 -8.59 -16.97
CA SER A 270 22.92 -7.39 -16.71
C SER A 270 22.93 -6.49 -17.93
N GLN A 271 23.00 -5.16 -17.72
CA GLN A 271 22.97 -4.20 -18.82
C GLN A 271 24.06 -4.49 -19.86
N GLU A 272 25.30 -4.72 -19.45
CA GLU A 272 26.40 -5.12 -20.35
C GLU A 272 26.07 -6.34 -21.21
N TYR A 273 25.43 -7.35 -20.60
CA TYR A 273 25.01 -8.54 -21.33
C TYR A 273 23.92 -8.20 -22.34
N MET A 274 22.91 -7.41 -21.93
CA MET A 274 21.81 -7.00 -22.79
C MET A 274 22.30 -6.16 -23.98
N VAL A 275 23.20 -5.20 -23.74
CA VAL A 275 23.85 -4.40 -24.80
C VAL A 275 24.58 -5.30 -25.78
N ARG A 276 25.42 -6.22 -25.29
CA ARG A 276 26.14 -7.16 -26.15
C ARG A 276 25.19 -8.07 -26.94
N HIS A 277 24.09 -8.49 -26.31
CA HIS A 277 23.13 -9.41 -26.91
C HIS A 277 22.28 -8.74 -27.99
N PHE A 278 21.70 -7.58 -27.71
CA PHE A 278 20.73 -6.90 -28.58
C PHE A 278 21.39 -5.89 -29.53
N LEU A 279 22.33 -5.09 -29.05
CA LEU A 279 22.98 -4.02 -29.82
C LEU A 279 24.28 -4.48 -30.50
N LYS A 280 24.74 -5.71 -30.21
CA LYS A 280 25.98 -6.30 -30.74
C LYS A 280 27.22 -5.42 -30.50
N SER A 281 27.19 -4.67 -29.39
CA SER A 281 28.23 -3.71 -29.02
C SER A 281 28.75 -3.98 -27.60
N THR A 282 29.85 -3.33 -27.25
CA THR A 282 30.38 -3.21 -25.90
C THR A 282 30.66 -1.73 -25.64
N TYR A 283 30.60 -1.32 -24.38
CA TYR A 283 30.79 0.08 -24.00
C TYR A 283 31.58 0.16 -22.69
N GLU A 284 32.01 1.36 -22.33
CA GLU A 284 32.62 1.63 -21.02
C GLU A 284 31.54 1.62 -19.94
N ALA A 285 31.14 0.42 -19.49
CA ALA A 285 30.27 0.26 -18.34
C ALA A 285 30.92 0.82 -17.07
N HIS A 286 30.10 1.24 -16.11
CA HIS A 286 30.52 1.96 -14.91
C HIS A 286 31.01 3.38 -15.23
N ASN A 287 30.31 4.00 -16.18
CA ASN A 287 30.29 5.42 -16.44
C ASN A 287 28.82 5.80 -16.61
N ALA A 288 28.26 6.48 -15.62
CA ALA A 288 26.83 6.80 -15.58
C ALA A 288 26.26 7.44 -16.86
N VAL A 289 27.04 8.22 -17.62
CA VAL A 289 26.57 8.79 -18.91
C VAL A 289 26.40 7.71 -19.96
N GLU A 290 27.40 6.83 -20.10
CA GLU A 290 27.38 5.75 -21.07
C GLU A 290 26.35 4.69 -20.66
N ASP A 291 26.23 4.38 -19.36
CA ASP A 291 25.18 3.49 -18.85
C ASP A 291 23.78 4.03 -19.15
N ALA A 292 23.51 5.32 -18.92
CA ALA A 292 22.23 5.93 -19.27
C ALA A 292 21.97 5.95 -20.80
N ARG A 293 23.00 6.21 -21.61
CA ARG A 293 22.91 6.23 -23.08
C ARG A 293 22.60 4.83 -23.65
N MET A 294 23.37 3.83 -23.22
CA MET A 294 23.16 2.45 -23.69
C MET A 294 21.82 1.90 -23.20
N LEU A 295 21.35 2.33 -22.03
CA LEU A 295 20.02 1.96 -21.56
C LEU A 295 18.91 2.60 -22.42
N GLN A 296 19.07 3.85 -22.85
CA GLN A 296 18.16 4.48 -23.82
C GLN A 296 18.11 3.69 -25.12
N GLU A 297 19.27 3.34 -25.69
CA GLU A 297 19.34 2.56 -26.94
C GLU A 297 18.70 1.18 -26.80
N LEU A 298 18.94 0.50 -25.68
CA LEU A 298 18.29 -0.77 -25.35
C LEU A 298 16.78 -0.62 -25.26
N TYR A 299 16.30 0.39 -24.54
CA TYR A 299 14.88 0.63 -24.37
C TYR A 299 14.19 0.91 -25.71
N THR A 300 14.83 1.71 -26.57
CA THR A 300 14.36 1.97 -27.95
C THR A 300 14.34 0.68 -28.77
N SER A 301 15.39 -0.15 -28.68
CA SER A 301 15.47 -1.44 -29.38
C SER A 301 14.42 -2.44 -28.90
N TRP A 302 14.15 -2.50 -27.61
CA TRP A 302 13.13 -3.38 -27.01
C TRP A 302 11.71 -2.96 -27.38
N ASN A 303 11.50 -1.66 -27.61
CA ASN A 303 10.21 -1.05 -27.91
C ASN A 303 9.06 -1.60 -27.04
N PRO A 304 9.19 -1.53 -25.70
CA PRO A 304 8.24 -2.17 -24.80
C PRO A 304 6.87 -1.47 -24.85
N SER A 305 5.79 -2.26 -24.87
CA SER A 305 4.44 -1.71 -24.76
C SER A 305 4.20 -1.10 -23.37
N ILE A 306 3.19 -0.22 -23.27
CA ILE A 306 2.73 0.35 -21.99
C ILE A 306 2.42 -0.75 -20.96
N LYS A 307 1.88 -1.90 -21.39
CA LYS A 307 1.61 -3.07 -20.55
C LYS A 307 2.88 -3.75 -20.03
N ASN A 308 3.98 -3.68 -20.79
CA ASN A 308 5.27 -4.21 -20.34
C ASN A 308 5.83 -3.35 -19.22
N ILE A 309 5.82 -2.03 -19.38
CA ILE A 309 6.41 -1.07 -18.43
C ILE A 309 5.58 -0.85 -17.17
N SER A 310 4.25 -0.98 -17.21
CA SER A 310 3.37 -0.61 -16.09
C SER A 310 3.69 -1.33 -14.77
N SER A 311 4.04 -2.63 -14.83
CA SER A 311 4.44 -3.41 -13.66
C SER A 311 5.88 -3.16 -13.20
N CYS A 312 6.65 -2.39 -13.96
CA CYS A 312 8.06 -2.06 -13.72
C CYS A 312 8.25 -0.60 -13.32
N ILE A 313 7.15 0.16 -13.19
CA ILE A 313 7.15 1.51 -12.67
C ILE A 313 6.81 1.47 -11.18
N SER A 314 7.68 2.00 -10.33
CA SER A 314 7.30 2.39 -8.98
C SER A 314 6.73 3.80 -9.04
N PRO A 315 5.48 4.03 -8.62
CA PRO A 315 4.96 5.39 -8.53
C PRO A 315 5.75 6.17 -7.45
N THR A 316 5.96 7.48 -7.65
CA THR A 316 6.41 8.36 -6.55
C THR A 316 5.34 8.52 -5.45
N ARG A 317 4.20 7.80 -5.54
CA ARG A 317 3.00 7.87 -4.67
C ARG A 317 3.17 7.30 -3.26
N ARG A 318 4.21 7.73 -2.56
CA ARG A 318 4.00 8.20 -1.19
C ARG A 318 4.18 9.71 -1.27
N PHE A 319 3.30 10.47 -0.62
CA PHE A 319 3.27 11.95 -0.56
C PHE A 319 2.37 12.61 -1.64
N GLY A 320 1.26 13.18 -1.17
CA GLY A 320 0.19 13.77 -1.98
C GLY A 320 0.61 15.03 -2.73
N GLN A 321 -0.08 15.32 -3.84
CA GLN A 321 0.17 16.49 -4.67
C GLN A 321 -0.80 17.65 -4.34
N VAL A 322 -0.25 18.86 -4.32
CA VAL A 322 -0.96 20.15 -4.20
C VAL A 322 -1.10 20.75 -5.60
N CYS A 323 -2.26 21.33 -5.92
CA CYS A 323 -2.50 22.04 -7.17
C CYS A 323 -1.67 23.34 -7.23
N MET A 324 -0.85 23.50 -8.28
CA MET A 324 0.16 24.57 -8.39
C MET A 324 -0.38 25.94 -8.83
N THR A 325 -1.69 26.13 -9.02
CA THR A 325 -2.26 27.43 -9.41
C THR A 325 -3.00 28.17 -8.29
N CYS A 326 -3.44 27.50 -7.22
CA CYS A 326 -4.31 28.13 -6.22
C CYS A 326 -4.00 27.81 -4.74
N GLY A 327 -2.98 26.99 -4.44
CA GLY A 327 -2.51 26.76 -3.07
C GLY A 327 -3.52 26.14 -2.09
N ARG A 328 -4.70 25.70 -2.54
CA ARG A 328 -5.66 24.91 -1.74
C ARG A 328 -5.57 23.42 -2.03
N PHE A 329 -5.85 22.62 -1.00
CA PHE A 329 -6.20 21.21 -1.14
C PHE A 329 -7.47 21.11 -1.98
N VAL A 330 -7.35 20.65 -3.22
CA VAL A 330 -8.49 20.38 -4.10
C VAL A 330 -8.49 18.88 -4.40
N VAL A 331 -9.46 18.16 -3.81
CA VAL A 331 -9.85 16.84 -4.29
C VAL A 331 -10.64 17.08 -5.58
N MET A 332 -9.94 17.08 -6.71
CA MET A 332 -10.61 17.03 -8.00
C MET A 332 -11.16 15.61 -8.19
N HIS A 333 -12.46 15.44 -7.99
CA HIS A 333 -13.20 14.38 -8.67
C HIS A 333 -13.17 14.71 -10.17
N GLN A 334 -12.28 14.09 -10.93
CA GLN A 334 -12.35 14.10 -12.38
C GLN A 334 -13.09 12.84 -12.85
N SER A 335 -14.32 13.07 -13.28
CA SER A 335 -15.03 12.27 -14.28
C SER A 335 -14.40 12.50 -15.66
N ASP A 336 -14.05 11.40 -16.33
CA ASP A 336 -13.93 11.14 -17.80
C ASP A 336 -13.01 9.91 -17.93
N GLY A 337 -13.22 8.89 -18.76
CA GLY A 337 -14.03 8.80 -19.97
C GLY A 337 -13.26 8.09 -21.10
N ALA A 338 -12.56 6.98 -20.84
CA ALA A 338 -12.19 5.90 -21.78
C ALA A 338 -11.40 4.82 -21.02
N GLU A 339 -11.79 3.56 -21.18
CA GLU A 339 -11.48 2.44 -20.28
C GLU A 339 -10.07 1.85 -20.47
N GLU A 340 -9.17 2.13 -19.52
CA GLU A 340 -8.07 1.22 -19.15
C GLU A 340 -8.18 0.98 -17.63
N GLU A 341 -8.46 -0.25 -17.21
CA GLU A 341 -8.79 -0.60 -15.82
C GLU A 341 -7.70 -0.15 -14.83
N ARG A 342 -7.94 0.97 -14.14
CA ARG A 342 -7.26 1.27 -12.87
C ARG A 342 -7.54 0.11 -11.91
N ARG A 343 -6.57 -0.79 -11.76
CA ARG A 343 -6.65 -1.85 -10.75
C ARG A 343 -6.80 -1.19 -9.38
N GLN A 344 -7.93 -1.44 -8.76
CA GLN A 344 -8.24 -1.00 -7.40
C GLN A 344 -7.13 -1.48 -6.45
N PRO A 345 -6.55 -0.61 -5.60
CA PRO A 345 -5.56 -1.02 -4.60
C PRO A 345 -6.16 -2.09 -3.70
N LEU A 346 -5.41 -3.15 -3.41
CA LEU A 346 -5.88 -4.26 -2.59
C LEU A 346 -5.13 -4.28 -1.25
N VAL A 347 -5.85 -4.47 -0.15
CA VAL A 347 -5.26 -4.67 1.18
C VAL A 347 -5.79 -5.97 1.74
N PHE A 348 -4.91 -6.94 1.96
CA PHE A 348 -5.23 -8.19 2.63
C PHE A 348 -5.11 -7.99 4.13
N PHE A 349 -6.08 -8.44 4.92
CA PHE A 349 -6.04 -8.32 6.37
C PHE A 349 -6.56 -9.57 7.06
N ASP A 350 -6.08 -9.80 8.28
CA ASP A 350 -6.48 -10.91 9.13
C ASP A 350 -6.36 -10.50 10.61
N LEU A 351 -7.18 -11.10 11.47
CA LEU A 351 -7.21 -10.85 12.90
C LEU A 351 -6.97 -12.13 13.69
N GLU A 352 -5.98 -12.10 14.60
CA GLU A 352 -5.95 -13.08 15.68
C GLU A 352 -6.81 -12.61 16.83
N THR A 353 -7.48 -13.56 17.48
CA THR A 353 -8.49 -13.27 18.49
C THR A 353 -8.35 -14.14 19.74
N THR A 354 -8.99 -13.73 20.83
CA THR A 354 -9.02 -14.52 22.07
C THR A 354 -9.85 -15.80 21.97
N GLY A 355 -10.62 -15.98 20.89
CA GLY A 355 -11.54 -17.10 20.70
C GLY A 355 -12.53 -16.86 19.55
N LEU A 356 -13.45 -17.80 19.35
CA LEU A 356 -14.40 -17.75 18.22
C LEU A 356 -15.77 -17.12 18.55
N GLY A 357 -15.97 -16.68 19.80
CA GLY A 357 -17.25 -16.17 20.29
C GLY A 357 -17.48 -14.68 19.99
N GLN A 358 -18.73 -14.23 20.07
CA GLN A 358 -19.10 -12.82 19.79
C GLN A 358 -18.50 -11.81 20.78
N SER A 359 -17.97 -12.26 21.92
CA SER A 359 -17.31 -11.46 22.96
C SER A 359 -15.79 -11.60 22.95
N CYS A 360 -15.20 -12.26 21.94
CA CYS A 360 -13.74 -12.30 21.83
C CYS A 360 -13.16 -10.90 21.56
N ASP A 361 -11.90 -10.72 21.91
CA ASP A 361 -11.14 -9.50 21.63
C ASP A 361 -10.10 -9.77 20.53
N ILE A 362 -9.75 -8.71 19.80
CA ILE A 362 -8.61 -8.70 18.86
C ILE A 362 -7.32 -8.73 19.68
N ILE A 363 -6.37 -9.59 19.29
CA ILE A 363 -5.03 -9.66 19.90
C ILE A 363 -3.91 -9.36 18.91
N GLN A 364 -4.15 -9.57 17.61
CA GLN A 364 -3.26 -9.16 16.52
C GLN A 364 -4.12 -8.65 15.38
N LEU A 365 -3.69 -7.56 14.75
CA LEU A 365 -4.19 -7.11 13.46
C LEU A 365 -3.01 -7.06 12.50
N ALA A 366 -3.09 -7.81 11.41
CA ALA A 366 -2.13 -7.71 10.33
C ALA A 366 -2.82 -7.26 9.03
N ALA A 367 -2.09 -6.49 8.24
CA ALA A 367 -2.52 -6.09 6.90
C ALA A 367 -1.33 -6.04 5.94
N VAL A 368 -1.51 -6.46 4.70
CA VAL A 368 -0.48 -6.47 3.65
C VAL A 368 -1.04 -5.92 2.34
N SER A 369 -0.23 -5.11 1.64
CA SER A 369 -0.50 -4.65 0.28
C SER A 369 0.81 -4.56 -0.49
N GLY A 370 1.01 -5.47 -1.45
CA GLY A 370 2.27 -5.62 -2.14
C GLY A 370 3.40 -5.89 -1.14
N GLY A 371 4.39 -4.99 -1.09
CA GLY A 371 5.51 -5.04 -0.14
C GLY A 371 5.29 -4.28 1.17
N HIS A 372 4.12 -3.68 1.40
CA HIS A 372 3.79 -2.97 2.64
C HIS A 372 3.09 -3.89 3.61
N SER A 373 3.48 -3.84 4.89
CA SER A 373 2.85 -4.62 5.96
C SER A 373 2.61 -3.78 7.20
N LEU A 374 1.47 -4.01 7.85
CA LEU A 374 1.13 -3.60 9.20
C LEU A 374 1.00 -4.86 10.06
N ASN A 375 1.56 -4.87 11.25
CA ASN A 375 1.47 -5.98 12.19
C ASN A 375 1.50 -5.44 13.61
N LEU A 376 0.34 -5.37 14.25
CA LEU A 376 0.18 -4.74 15.57
C LEU A 376 -0.53 -5.69 16.53
N TYR A 377 -0.19 -5.58 17.81
CA TYR A 377 -0.69 -6.46 18.87
C TYR A 377 -1.44 -5.67 19.94
N VAL A 378 -2.46 -6.28 20.53
CA VAL A 378 -3.30 -5.69 21.59
C VAL A 378 -3.34 -6.64 22.79
N ILE A 379 -3.20 -6.10 24.00
CA ILE A 379 -3.50 -6.89 25.21
C ILE A 379 -5.02 -7.02 25.30
N PRO A 380 -5.59 -8.25 25.23
CA PRO A 380 -7.02 -8.41 25.30
C PRO A 380 -7.56 -8.12 26.71
N ARG A 381 -8.82 -7.67 26.78
CA ARG A 381 -9.54 -7.45 28.03
C ARG A 381 -10.12 -8.75 28.56
N CYS A 382 -10.51 -9.65 27.66
CA CYS A 382 -11.06 -10.96 28.01
C CYS A 382 -9.99 -12.06 28.04
N ARG A 383 -10.30 -13.16 28.75
CA ARG A 383 -9.40 -14.29 28.88
C ARG A 383 -9.25 -15.02 27.55
N MET A 384 -8.00 -15.31 27.18
CA MET A 384 -7.67 -16.22 26.07
C MET A 384 -8.30 -17.59 26.26
N GLN A 385 -9.09 -18.05 25.29
CA GLN A 385 -9.60 -19.41 25.25
C GLN A 385 -8.44 -20.40 25.02
N ARG A 386 -8.51 -21.59 25.63
CA ARG A 386 -7.46 -22.61 25.52
C ARG A 386 -7.19 -23.03 24.07
N GLY A 387 -8.24 -23.10 23.25
CA GLY A 387 -8.12 -23.41 21.81
C GLY A 387 -7.34 -22.33 21.06
N ALA A 388 -7.75 -21.07 21.19
CA ALA A 388 -7.10 -19.92 20.56
C ALA A 388 -5.63 -19.80 20.97
N ALA A 389 -5.32 -19.90 22.27
CA ALA A 389 -3.94 -19.85 22.76
C ALA A 389 -3.05 -21.00 22.23
N ARG A 390 -3.65 -22.16 21.92
CA ARG A 390 -2.92 -23.31 21.38
C ARG A 390 -2.57 -23.12 19.91
N VAL A 391 -3.51 -22.62 19.10
CA VAL A 391 -3.31 -22.48 17.65
C VAL A 391 -2.47 -21.25 17.32
N THR A 392 -2.75 -20.11 17.95
CA THR A 392 -2.06 -18.84 17.67
C THR A 392 -0.72 -18.71 18.39
N GLY A 393 -0.49 -19.51 19.44
CA GLY A 393 0.68 -19.38 20.31
C GLY A 393 0.68 -18.16 21.25
N PHE A 394 -0.39 -17.36 21.27
CA PHE A 394 -0.50 -16.21 22.18
C PHE A 394 -0.83 -16.61 23.62
N ARG A 395 -0.19 -15.93 24.57
CA ARG A 395 -0.48 -16.05 26.01
C ARG A 395 -0.39 -14.69 26.68
N VAL A 396 -1.35 -14.40 27.56
CA VAL A 396 -1.29 -13.24 28.45
C VAL A 396 -0.79 -13.68 29.82
N ARG A 397 0.26 -13.04 30.33
CA ARG A 397 0.80 -13.29 31.68
C ARG A 397 1.22 -11.97 32.31
N ARG A 398 0.70 -11.68 33.51
CA ARG A 398 1.02 -10.45 34.28
C ARG A 398 0.87 -9.17 33.43
N GLN A 399 -0.27 -9.02 32.75
CA GLN A 399 -0.59 -7.88 31.88
C GLN A 399 0.43 -7.66 30.74
N LYS A 400 1.01 -8.74 30.23
CA LYS A 400 1.90 -8.73 29.06
C LYS A 400 1.48 -9.84 28.09
N LEU A 401 1.53 -9.55 26.80
CA LEU A 401 1.24 -10.51 25.74
C LEU A 401 2.54 -11.19 25.27
N TYR A 402 2.49 -12.49 25.07
CA TYR A 402 3.60 -13.29 24.59
C TYR A 402 3.18 -14.10 23.37
N LEU A 403 3.98 -14.10 22.31
CA LEU A 403 3.86 -14.99 21.16
C LEU A 403 4.94 -16.07 21.26
N HIS A 404 4.56 -17.34 21.35
CA HIS A 404 5.51 -18.46 21.52
C HIS A 404 6.57 -18.25 22.62
N ARG A 405 6.13 -17.69 23.77
CA ARG A 405 6.96 -17.33 24.94
C ARG A 405 7.85 -16.08 24.77
N GLN A 406 7.85 -15.43 23.61
CA GLN A 406 8.51 -14.15 23.40
C GLN A 406 7.57 -13.00 23.72
N LEU A 407 8.06 -11.99 24.46
CA LEU A 407 7.29 -10.79 24.76
C LEU A 407 7.08 -9.99 23.47
N VAL A 408 5.84 -9.62 23.17
CA VAL A 408 5.53 -8.73 22.03
C VAL A 408 5.18 -7.34 22.53
N LEU A 409 5.56 -6.31 21.77
CA LEU A 409 5.13 -4.93 22.01
C LEU A 409 3.65 -4.81 21.65
N THR A 410 2.90 -4.14 22.51
CA THR A 410 1.44 -4.03 22.39
C THR A 410 1.01 -2.58 22.43
N ASN A 411 -0.05 -2.28 21.69
CA ASN A 411 -0.71 -0.99 21.64
C ASN A 411 -2.12 -1.09 22.25
N SER A 412 -2.73 0.06 22.51
CA SER A 412 -4.16 0.11 22.77
C SER A 412 -4.96 -0.23 21.51
N LEU A 413 -6.19 -0.74 21.68
CA LEU A 413 -7.06 -1.06 20.56
C LEU A 413 -7.29 0.16 19.64
N ARG A 414 -7.45 1.36 20.22
CA ARG A 414 -7.61 2.62 19.47
C ARG A 414 -6.39 2.90 18.59
N GLU A 415 -5.18 2.80 19.11
CA GLU A 415 -3.95 3.02 18.33
C GLU A 415 -3.82 2.03 17.18
N VAL A 416 -4.19 0.76 17.40
CA VAL A 416 -4.18 -0.27 16.34
C VAL A 416 -5.17 0.06 15.23
N LEU A 417 -6.41 0.41 15.57
CA LEU A 417 -7.42 0.74 14.55
C LEU A 417 -7.11 2.03 13.80
N VAL A 418 -6.64 3.08 14.49
CA VAL A 418 -6.18 4.33 13.85
C VAL A 418 -5.00 4.06 12.92
N SER A 419 -4.04 3.22 13.33
CA SER A 419 -2.91 2.83 12.48
C SER A 419 -3.36 2.03 11.26
N PHE A 420 -4.37 1.17 11.41
CA PHE A 420 -4.95 0.44 10.29
C PHE A 420 -5.68 1.36 9.31
N ILE A 421 -6.50 2.29 9.79
CA ILE A 421 -7.18 3.29 8.97
C ILE A 421 -6.15 4.16 8.22
N ALA A 422 -5.10 4.63 8.90
CA ALA A 422 -4.03 5.39 8.27
C ALA A 422 -3.31 4.57 7.18
N PHE A 423 -3.09 3.27 7.41
CA PHE A 423 -2.53 2.36 6.41
C PHE A 423 -3.43 2.24 5.17
N LEU A 424 -4.76 2.20 5.34
CA LEU A 424 -5.73 2.18 4.24
C LEU A 424 -5.78 3.52 3.48
N GLN A 425 -5.79 4.63 4.21
CA GLN A 425 -5.78 5.99 3.63
C GLN A 425 -4.53 6.24 2.78
N MET A 426 -3.36 5.78 3.24
CA MET A 426 -2.11 5.83 2.47
C MET A 426 -2.23 5.16 1.10
N LEU A 427 -3.08 4.14 0.98
CA LEU A 427 -3.27 3.34 -0.23
C LEU A 427 -4.44 3.82 -1.10
N GLY A 428 -5.11 4.92 -0.72
CA GLY A 428 -6.08 5.61 -1.56
C GLY A 428 -7.37 4.82 -1.79
N ARG A 429 -8.08 4.50 -0.69
CA ARG A 429 -9.35 3.77 -0.70
C ARG A 429 -9.28 2.37 -1.30
N PRO A 430 -8.44 1.47 -0.74
CA PRO A 430 -8.30 0.11 -1.23
C PRO A 430 -9.57 -0.73 -1.03
N LEU A 431 -9.64 -1.82 -1.78
CA LEU A 431 -10.50 -2.95 -1.48
C LEU A 431 -9.85 -3.80 -0.40
N VAL A 432 -10.56 -4.02 0.69
CA VAL A 432 -10.07 -4.79 1.84
C VAL A 432 -10.47 -6.24 1.70
N ILE A 433 -9.50 -7.15 1.71
CA ILE A 433 -9.67 -8.55 1.41
C ILE A 433 -9.32 -9.38 2.63
N GLY A 434 -10.19 -10.30 3.02
CA GLY A 434 -9.86 -11.31 4.04
C GLY A 434 -10.41 -12.68 3.64
N HIS A 435 -10.09 -13.70 4.43
CA HIS A 435 -10.58 -15.06 4.18
C HIS A 435 -11.56 -15.49 5.27
N ASN A 436 -12.81 -15.78 4.89
CA ASN A 436 -13.94 -15.92 5.82
C ASN A 436 -14.22 -14.67 6.67
N SER A 437 -13.68 -13.52 6.23
CA SER A 437 -13.69 -12.26 6.99
C SER A 437 -15.08 -11.70 7.18
N ARG A 438 -16.01 -11.89 6.23
CA ARG A 438 -17.37 -11.38 6.36
C ARG A 438 -18.12 -12.00 7.53
N ARG A 439 -17.81 -13.24 7.89
CA ARG A 439 -18.47 -13.96 8.99
C ARG A 439 -17.76 -13.78 10.33
N PHE A 440 -16.48 -13.44 10.32
CA PHE A 440 -15.66 -13.38 11.51
C PHE A 440 -14.97 -12.01 11.65
N ASP A 441 -13.87 -11.79 10.92
CA ASP A 441 -12.98 -10.64 11.09
C ASP A 441 -13.69 -9.29 10.95
N CYS A 442 -14.47 -9.10 9.88
CA CYS A 442 -15.21 -7.86 9.64
C CYS A 442 -16.29 -7.61 10.69
N ARG A 443 -16.86 -8.64 11.33
CA ARG A 443 -17.83 -8.45 12.43
C ARG A 443 -17.13 -7.93 13.67
N LEU A 444 -15.98 -8.51 13.99
CA LEU A 444 -15.20 -8.12 15.15
C LEU A 444 -14.60 -6.72 14.95
N LEU A 445 -14.10 -6.44 13.74
CA LEU A 445 -13.61 -5.13 13.34
C LEU A 445 -14.72 -4.07 13.41
N ALA A 446 -15.91 -4.33 12.86
CA ALA A 446 -17.03 -3.40 12.93
C ALA A 446 -17.39 -3.06 14.39
N ARG A 447 -17.52 -4.08 15.25
CA ARG A 447 -17.78 -3.87 16.68
C ARG A 447 -16.70 -3.01 17.35
N ALA A 448 -15.43 -3.25 17.03
CA ALA A 448 -14.31 -2.49 17.59
C ALA A 448 -14.26 -1.04 17.06
N LEU A 449 -14.62 -0.83 15.80
CA LEU A 449 -14.74 0.50 15.20
C LEU A 449 -15.91 1.29 15.80
N ASP A 450 -17.06 0.65 16.01
CA ASP A 450 -18.23 1.27 16.66
C ASP A 450 -17.93 1.65 18.10
N GLU A 451 -17.26 0.76 18.86
CA GLU A 451 -16.87 1.01 20.25
C GLU A 451 -15.97 2.26 20.39
N LEU A 452 -15.19 2.58 19.35
CA LEU A 452 -14.19 3.64 19.36
C LEU A 452 -14.56 4.88 18.53
N ASP A 453 -15.76 4.88 17.94
CA ASP A 453 -16.27 5.92 17.03
C ASP A 453 -15.37 6.16 15.80
N LEU A 454 -14.87 5.07 15.21
CA LEU A 454 -13.95 5.07 14.06
C LEU A 454 -14.58 4.53 12.77
N ARG A 455 -15.85 4.11 12.80
CA ARG A 455 -16.51 3.44 11.67
C ARG A 455 -16.61 4.31 10.42
N ALA A 456 -17.07 5.54 10.57
CA ALA A 456 -17.19 6.48 9.44
C ALA A 456 -15.83 6.75 8.79
N GLU A 457 -14.78 6.91 9.60
CA GLU A 457 -13.42 7.12 9.11
C GLU A 457 -12.91 5.90 8.34
N PHE A 458 -13.10 4.69 8.89
CA PHE A 458 -12.76 3.44 8.22
C PHE A 458 -13.49 3.29 6.89
N GLU A 459 -14.81 3.49 6.86
CA GLU A 459 -15.63 3.34 5.64
C GLU A 459 -15.24 4.36 4.56
N SER A 460 -14.89 5.59 4.96
CA SER A 460 -14.37 6.59 4.03
C SER A 460 -12.99 6.21 3.46
N SER A 461 -12.21 5.42 4.20
CA SER A 461 -10.85 5.00 3.85
C SER A 461 -10.78 3.79 2.93
N ILE A 462 -11.90 3.17 2.55
CA ILE A 462 -11.95 1.97 1.70
C ILE A 462 -12.93 2.13 0.54
N SER A 463 -12.85 1.23 -0.44
CA SER A 463 -13.84 1.10 -1.52
C SER A 463 -14.86 -0.02 -1.26
N GLY A 464 -14.55 -0.95 -0.35
CA GLY A 464 -15.38 -2.08 -0.01
C GLY A 464 -14.55 -3.21 0.60
N CYS A 465 -15.23 -4.27 1.03
CA CYS A 465 -14.63 -5.48 1.55
C CYS A 465 -14.94 -6.69 0.66
N VAL A 466 -14.02 -7.64 0.57
CA VAL A 466 -14.22 -8.93 -0.12
C VAL A 466 -13.82 -10.08 0.80
N ASP A 467 -14.69 -11.09 0.85
CA ASP A 467 -14.43 -12.35 1.52
C ASP A 467 -14.02 -13.39 0.48
N THR A 468 -12.79 -13.85 0.55
CA THR A 468 -12.23 -14.78 -0.43
C THR A 468 -12.76 -16.20 -0.29
N LEU A 469 -13.39 -16.58 0.82
CA LEU A 469 -13.94 -17.93 0.99
C LEU A 469 -15.12 -18.20 0.03
N PRO A 470 -16.21 -17.41 0.01
CA PRO A 470 -17.30 -17.60 -0.96
C PRO A 470 -16.83 -17.34 -2.39
N LEU A 471 -15.92 -16.39 -2.61
CA LEU A 471 -15.33 -16.12 -3.92
C LEU A 471 -14.57 -17.34 -4.44
N ALA A 472 -13.67 -17.94 -3.66
CA ALA A 472 -12.91 -19.13 -4.06
C ALA A 472 -13.81 -20.34 -4.30
N ARG A 473 -14.87 -20.52 -3.51
CA ARG A 473 -15.87 -21.58 -3.72
C ARG A 473 -16.59 -21.45 -5.07
N GLU A 474 -16.88 -20.22 -5.50
CA GLU A 474 -17.49 -19.99 -6.80
C GLU A 474 -16.48 -20.22 -7.94
N MET A 475 -15.26 -19.68 -7.81
CA MET A 475 -14.21 -19.84 -8.82
C MET A 475 -13.82 -21.28 -9.08
N LEU A 476 -13.65 -22.04 -8.00
CA LEU A 476 -13.07 -23.38 -8.05
C LEU A 476 -14.16 -24.46 -7.96
N LYS A 477 -15.42 -24.10 -8.23
CA LYS A 477 -16.55 -25.04 -8.16
C LYS A 477 -16.37 -26.27 -9.05
N SER A 478 -15.65 -26.12 -10.17
CA SER A 478 -15.32 -27.21 -11.11
C SER A 478 -14.13 -28.05 -10.68
N ARG A 479 -13.34 -27.58 -9.71
CA ARG A 479 -12.22 -28.34 -9.14
C ARG A 479 -12.75 -29.08 -7.93
N CYS A 480 -12.67 -30.42 -7.92
CA CYS A 480 -13.21 -31.27 -6.86
C CYS A 480 -12.39 -31.18 -5.55
N LEU A 481 -12.19 -29.98 -5.03
CA LEU A 481 -11.44 -29.70 -3.81
C LEU A 481 -12.23 -30.14 -2.57
N GLN A 482 -11.53 -30.81 -1.65
CA GLN A 482 -12.14 -31.32 -0.41
C GLN A 482 -12.30 -30.23 0.67
N SER A 483 -11.54 -29.14 0.57
CA SER A 483 -11.52 -28.09 1.59
C SER A 483 -11.20 -26.73 0.97
N PHE A 484 -11.88 -25.70 1.50
CA PHE A 484 -11.69 -24.30 1.12
C PHE A 484 -11.12 -23.47 2.27
N ARG A 485 -10.51 -24.12 3.28
CA ARG A 485 -9.71 -23.38 4.27
C ARG A 485 -8.51 -22.77 3.57
N GLN A 486 -8.04 -21.61 4.04
CA GLN A 486 -6.91 -20.92 3.44
C GLN A 486 -5.68 -21.83 3.33
N GLU A 487 -5.30 -22.50 4.41
CA GLU A 487 -4.20 -23.48 4.43
C GLU A 487 -4.33 -24.54 3.33
N SER A 488 -5.52 -25.12 3.18
CA SER A 488 -5.80 -26.12 2.14
C SER A 488 -5.63 -25.51 0.75
N LEU A 489 -6.17 -24.31 0.51
CA LEU A 489 -6.09 -23.65 -0.79
C LEU A 489 -4.65 -23.25 -1.14
N VAL A 490 -3.88 -22.77 -0.17
CA VAL A 490 -2.46 -22.43 -0.35
C VAL A 490 -1.67 -23.69 -0.66
N LYS A 491 -1.88 -24.77 0.10
CA LYS A 491 -1.20 -26.05 -0.16
C LYS A 491 -1.53 -26.60 -1.55
N GLU A 492 -2.81 -26.65 -1.91
CA GLU A 492 -3.27 -27.23 -3.18
C GLU A 492 -2.88 -26.40 -4.41
N LEU A 493 -2.92 -25.05 -4.32
CA LEU A 493 -2.71 -24.18 -5.48
C LEU A 493 -1.29 -23.61 -5.57
N LEU A 494 -0.60 -23.43 -4.45
CA LEU A 494 0.76 -22.89 -4.41
C LEU A 494 1.80 -23.96 -4.09
N GLY A 495 1.41 -25.15 -3.63
CA GLY A 495 2.33 -26.24 -3.31
C GLY A 495 3.22 -25.97 -2.09
N VAL A 496 2.83 -25.03 -1.23
CA VAL A 496 3.60 -24.63 -0.05
C VAL A 496 2.76 -24.77 1.22
N ASP A 497 3.42 -25.18 2.30
CA ASP A 497 2.89 -25.06 3.65
C ASP A 497 3.40 -23.73 4.26
N TYR A 498 2.62 -23.12 5.14
CA TYR A 498 3.01 -21.90 5.84
C TYR A 498 2.59 -21.96 7.31
N LYS A 499 3.12 -21.05 8.12
CA LYS A 499 2.81 -20.95 9.55
C LYS A 499 1.43 -20.31 9.72
N ALA A 500 0.38 -21.11 9.60
CA ALA A 500 -1.00 -20.68 9.83
C ALA A 500 -1.24 -20.32 11.31
N HIS A 501 -2.25 -19.48 11.55
CA HIS A 501 -2.56 -18.90 12.86
C HIS A 501 -1.48 -17.93 13.35
N ASP A 502 -0.90 -17.21 12.40
CA ASP A 502 -0.12 -16.01 12.61
C ASP A 502 -0.64 -14.99 11.60
N ALA A 503 -1.39 -14.00 12.07
CA ALA A 503 -2.15 -13.09 11.21
C ALA A 503 -1.30 -12.50 10.07
N LEU A 504 -0.01 -12.22 10.31
CA LEU A 504 0.89 -11.66 9.30
C LEU A 504 1.25 -12.69 8.22
N GLU A 505 1.49 -13.94 8.59
CA GLU A 505 1.75 -15.02 7.64
C GLU A 505 0.47 -15.41 6.89
N ASP A 506 -0.68 -15.40 7.56
CA ASP A 506 -1.98 -15.63 6.96
C ASP A 506 -2.29 -14.58 5.86
N VAL A 507 -2.05 -13.29 6.09
CA VAL A 507 -2.29 -12.27 5.04
C VAL A 507 -1.26 -12.31 3.90
N ARG A 508 -0.01 -12.72 4.16
CA ARG A 508 1.00 -12.92 3.12
C ARG A 508 0.63 -14.10 2.22
N ALA A 509 0.22 -15.21 2.83
CA ALA A 509 -0.27 -16.38 2.12
C ALA A 509 -1.55 -16.06 1.33
N LEU A 510 -2.46 -15.28 1.90
CA LEU A 510 -3.68 -14.84 1.21
C LEU A 510 -3.38 -13.94 0.01
N GLN A 511 -2.44 -12.99 0.11
CA GLN A 511 -2.02 -12.16 -1.02
C GLN A 511 -1.43 -13.01 -2.15
N ALA A 512 -0.58 -13.98 -1.82
CA ALA A 512 0.00 -14.90 -2.79
C ALA A 512 -1.09 -15.77 -3.44
N LEU A 513 -2.01 -16.30 -2.63
CA LEU A 513 -3.16 -17.08 -3.10
C LEU A 513 -4.03 -16.27 -4.07
N TYR A 514 -4.38 -15.03 -3.72
CA TYR A 514 -5.19 -14.16 -4.57
C TYR A 514 -4.49 -13.84 -5.89
N SER A 515 -3.16 -13.70 -5.87
CA SER A 515 -2.34 -13.46 -7.07
C SER A 515 -2.32 -14.66 -8.03
N VAL A 516 -2.46 -15.88 -7.50
CA VAL A 516 -2.61 -17.12 -8.30
C VAL A 516 -4.05 -17.30 -8.77
N LEU A 517 -5.04 -17.01 -7.92
CA LEU A 517 -6.45 -17.15 -8.25
C LEU A 517 -6.87 -16.23 -9.40
N GLN A 518 -6.39 -14.98 -9.42
CA GLN A 518 -6.74 -13.96 -10.42
C GLN A 518 -8.25 -13.87 -10.72
N PRO A 519 -9.10 -13.58 -9.71
CA PRO A 519 -10.54 -13.45 -9.94
C PRO A 519 -10.85 -12.34 -10.95
N THR A 520 -11.83 -12.58 -11.81
CA THR A 520 -12.29 -11.55 -12.75
C THR A 520 -12.94 -10.39 -12.01
N PRO A 521 -12.86 -9.15 -12.52
CA PRO A 521 -13.49 -7.98 -11.89
C PRO A 521 -14.99 -8.17 -11.61
N GLU A 522 -15.73 -8.83 -12.50
CA GLU A 522 -17.16 -9.10 -12.35
C GLU A 522 -17.43 -10.06 -11.19
N LEU A 523 -16.57 -11.06 -11.01
CA LEU A 523 -16.67 -11.95 -9.87
C LEU A 523 -16.34 -11.22 -8.58
N VAL A 524 -15.25 -10.44 -8.54
CA VAL A 524 -14.90 -9.63 -7.37
C VAL A 524 -16.07 -8.73 -7.00
N TRP A 525 -16.63 -7.99 -7.95
CA TRP A 525 -17.76 -7.08 -7.77
C TRP A 525 -18.98 -7.76 -7.12
N ARG A 526 -19.32 -8.98 -7.53
CA ARG A 526 -20.44 -9.75 -6.93
C ARG A 526 -20.22 -10.14 -5.48
N HIS A 527 -18.96 -10.21 -5.03
CA HIS A 527 -18.58 -10.56 -3.67
C HIS A 527 -18.20 -9.36 -2.79
N ILE A 528 -18.23 -8.13 -3.34
CA ILE A 528 -18.03 -6.90 -2.55
C ILE A 528 -19.17 -6.71 -1.54
N PHE A 529 -18.82 -6.30 -0.33
CA PHE A 529 -19.76 -5.88 0.71
C PHE A 529 -19.21 -4.68 1.50
N THR A 530 -20.08 -3.99 2.24
CA THR A 530 -19.71 -2.97 3.23
C THR A 530 -20.10 -3.44 4.62
N LEU A 531 -19.52 -2.83 5.66
CA LEU A 531 -19.86 -3.17 7.06
C LEU A 531 -21.36 -2.93 7.33
N ASP A 532 -21.97 -1.87 6.80
CA ASP A 532 -23.42 -1.61 6.87
C ASP A 532 -24.29 -2.73 6.29
N THR A 533 -23.87 -3.36 5.20
CA THR A 533 -24.65 -4.44 4.57
C THR A 533 -24.65 -5.72 5.41
N MET A 534 -23.71 -5.84 6.36
CA MET A 534 -23.65 -6.98 7.28
C MET A 534 -24.72 -6.91 8.37
N GLU A 535 -25.02 -5.70 8.86
CA GLU A 535 -25.98 -5.47 9.93
C GLU A 535 -27.44 -5.62 9.47
N ARG A 536 -27.77 -5.17 8.25
CA ARG A 536 -29.13 -5.33 7.70
C ARG A 536 -29.54 -6.78 7.55
N LYS A 537 -28.64 -7.69 7.20
CA LYS A 537 -28.94 -9.14 7.16
C LYS A 537 -29.17 -9.70 8.56
N ALA A 538 -28.41 -9.28 9.57
CA ALA A 538 -28.63 -9.69 10.96
C ALA A 538 -29.97 -9.16 11.50
N ALA A 539 -30.32 -7.90 11.21
CA ALA A 539 -31.58 -7.28 11.59
C ALA A 539 -32.79 -7.90 10.88
N VAL A 540 -32.69 -8.25 9.59
CA VAL A 540 -33.77 -8.94 8.85
C VAL A 540 -33.95 -10.39 9.33
N THR A 541 -32.85 -11.07 9.69
CA THR A 541 -32.94 -12.43 10.26
C THR A 541 -33.52 -12.39 11.68
N ALA A 542 -33.18 -11.38 12.48
CA ALA A 542 -33.75 -11.14 13.81
C ALA A 542 -35.21 -10.67 13.76
N ALA A 543 -35.61 -9.88 12.75
CA ALA A 543 -36.99 -9.46 12.52
C ALA A 543 -37.87 -10.62 12.03
N LYS A 544 -37.33 -11.50 11.18
CA LYS A 544 -38.00 -12.77 10.81
C LYS A 544 -38.12 -13.74 11.98
N ALA A 545 -37.22 -13.68 12.96
CA ALA A 545 -37.29 -14.45 14.20
C ALA A 545 -38.20 -13.82 15.28
N LYS A 546 -38.68 -12.58 15.08
CA LYS A 546 -39.51 -11.82 16.03
C LYS A 546 -40.98 -11.69 15.64
N VAL A 547 -41.44 -12.34 14.57
CA VAL A 547 -42.88 -12.44 14.28
C VAL A 547 -43.49 -13.47 15.24
N PRO A 548 -44.40 -13.09 16.16
CA PRO A 548 -45.03 -14.04 17.07
C PRO A 548 -46.04 -14.91 16.31
N SER A 549 -45.98 -16.22 16.53
CA SER A 549 -47.06 -17.13 16.17
C SER A 549 -48.24 -16.90 17.12
N GLU A 550 -49.36 -16.39 16.61
CA GLU A 550 -50.64 -16.56 17.29
C GLU A 550 -51.30 -17.86 16.81
N MET A 551 -51.53 -18.77 17.75
CA MET A 551 -52.31 -19.98 17.56
C MET A 551 -53.78 -19.73 17.92
N SER A 552 -54.67 -20.00 16.97
CA SER A 552 -55.96 -20.68 17.18
C SER A 552 -56.32 -21.27 15.80
N GLY A 553 -56.79 -22.50 15.60
CA GLY A 553 -57.72 -23.31 16.35
C GLY A 553 -58.74 -23.83 15.32
N GLN A 554 -58.69 -25.15 15.04
CA GLN A 554 -59.67 -25.96 14.28
C GLN A 554 -59.67 -25.92 12.72
N ARG A 555 -59.81 -27.14 12.16
CA ARG A 555 -59.72 -27.60 10.74
C ARG A 555 -61.12 -27.60 10.06
N PRO A 556 -61.32 -28.26 8.89
CA PRO A 556 -60.81 -28.05 7.51
C PRO A 556 -61.98 -27.99 6.50
N LEU A 557 -61.70 -27.79 5.20
CA LEU A 557 -62.38 -28.38 4.01
C LEU A 557 -61.98 -27.51 2.80
N LEU A 558 -61.15 -28.04 1.89
CA LEU A 558 -61.54 -28.69 0.63
C LEU A 558 -61.86 -27.64 -0.44
N GLU A 559 -61.33 -27.87 -1.65
CA GLU A 559 -61.51 -27.09 -2.89
C GLU A 559 -60.49 -25.95 -3.11
N LEU A 560 -59.84 -25.77 -4.26
CA LEU A 560 -60.07 -26.29 -5.60
C LEU A 560 -58.76 -26.13 -6.39
N PHE A 561 -57.99 -27.21 -6.54
CA PHE A 561 -57.06 -27.37 -7.65
C PHE A 561 -57.91 -27.81 -8.84
N ARG A 562 -58.21 -26.90 -9.78
CA ARG A 562 -58.74 -27.27 -11.10
C ARG A 562 -58.14 -26.36 -12.17
N GLN A 563 -57.81 -27.04 -13.26
CA GLN A 563 -57.46 -26.60 -14.62
C GLN A 563 -55.96 -26.39 -14.88
N THR A 564 -55.29 -27.04 -15.84
CA THR A 564 -55.65 -28.11 -16.82
C THR A 564 -54.35 -28.67 -17.44
N VAL A 565 -54.12 -29.99 -17.33
CA VAL A 565 -53.82 -31.02 -18.38
C VAL A 565 -52.88 -30.61 -19.55
N ARG A 566 -51.76 -31.30 -19.89
CA ARG A 566 -51.60 -32.64 -20.55
C ARG A 566 -50.15 -33.12 -20.44
N VAL A 567 -49.85 -34.31 -19.89
CA VAL A 567 -49.92 -35.70 -20.44
C VAL A 567 -48.76 -36.05 -21.39
N THR A 568 -47.92 -37.01 -20.95
CA THR A 568 -47.58 -38.30 -21.59
C THR A 568 -46.70 -39.09 -20.59
N GLU A 569 -47.28 -40.09 -19.92
CA GLU A 569 -47.09 -41.54 -20.14
C GLU A 569 -45.67 -42.05 -19.80
N SER A 570 -45.47 -42.98 -18.87
CA SER A 570 -45.91 -44.37 -19.02
C SER A 570 -45.83 -45.20 -17.72
N LYS A 571 -46.79 -46.14 -17.66
CA LYS A 571 -47.10 -47.22 -16.71
C LYS A 571 -45.92 -48.04 -16.17
N ALA A 572 -46.04 -48.49 -14.92
CA ALA A 572 -45.84 -49.90 -14.55
C ALA A 572 -46.63 -50.22 -13.26
N GLU A 573 -47.58 -51.14 -13.38
CA GLU A 573 -48.32 -51.78 -12.29
C GLU A 573 -47.46 -52.85 -11.60
N GLY A 574 -47.76 -53.15 -10.34
CA GLY A 574 -47.21 -54.32 -9.65
C GLY A 574 -47.55 -54.33 -8.17
N ASN A 575 -48.72 -54.87 -7.84
CA ASN A 575 -49.16 -55.15 -6.48
C ASN A 575 -48.51 -56.45 -5.96
N ASP A 576 -48.21 -56.47 -4.66
CA ASP A 576 -48.03 -57.59 -3.71
C ASP A 576 -47.80 -59.01 -4.26
N ASP A 577 -46.75 -59.70 -3.78
CA ASP A 577 -46.88 -60.63 -2.64
C ASP A 577 -45.53 -61.27 -2.24
N LYS A 578 -45.38 -61.52 -0.93
CA LYS A 578 -44.62 -62.60 -0.24
C LYS A 578 -43.11 -62.84 -0.43
N LEU A 579 -42.40 -62.62 0.70
CA LEU A 579 -41.73 -63.64 1.52
C LEU A 579 -40.88 -64.73 0.80
N LYS A 580 -39.55 -64.58 0.86
CA LYS A 580 -38.58 -65.46 1.56
C LYS A 580 -37.20 -65.42 0.88
N GLY A 581 -36.16 -65.27 1.72
CA GLY A 581 -34.96 -66.09 1.58
C GLY A 581 -33.68 -65.37 1.19
N SER A 582 -32.81 -65.22 2.20
CA SER A 582 -31.34 -65.05 2.16
C SER A 582 -30.82 -63.62 2.11
#